data_AF-A0A9E5ZPE0-F1
#
_entry.id   AF-A0A9E5ZPE0-F1
#
_cell.length_a   1.000
_cell.length_b   1.000
_cell.length_c   1.000
_cell.angle_alpha   90.00
_cell.angle_beta   90.00
_cell.angle_gamma   90.00
#
_symmetry.space_group_name_H-M   'P 1'
#
loop_
_entity.id
_entity.type
_entity.pdbx_description
1 polymer ?
#
loop_
_entity_poly.entity_id
_entity_poly.type
_entity_poly.pdbx_seq_one_letter_code
_entity_poly.pdbx_strand_id
1 'polypeptide(L)'
;MKTIFQTIILMITIVTYSQEKLTGKYCLTYGEGDATCIDFIENNRFDYVKSGCLGTIEIGSGKFELKNENLKLIFDKTDLVSKIKIKITDIKTENEKEINLTFNIKDENGNELPANIIRPLNERKYFFYDENNKTFIVYKNSPNAKYRIEFMGYETIEIEINHTNDKKISVIMPRERAEIISDTTRTIKLNKFIDNGLKKNITPWDTYKKVKKTTGNKTYK
;
A
#
# COMPACT_ATOMS: atom_id res chain seq x y z
N MET A 1 -17.40 -34.71 46.59
CA MET A 1 -17.68 -34.74 45.13
C MET A 1 -17.84 -33.35 44.51
N LYS A 2 -18.64 -32.44 45.10
CA LYS A 2 -18.87 -31.08 44.57
C LYS A 2 -17.60 -30.23 44.45
N THR A 3 -16.69 -30.31 45.42
CA THR A 3 -15.40 -29.61 45.45
C THR A 3 -14.38 -30.13 44.42
N ILE A 4 -14.40 -31.44 44.14
CA ILE A 4 -13.53 -32.08 43.14
C ILE A 4 -13.98 -31.67 41.73
N PHE A 5 -15.29 -31.62 41.49
CA PHE A 5 -15.84 -31.19 40.21
C PHE A 5 -15.54 -29.71 39.92
N GLN A 6 -15.62 -28.85 40.94
CA GLN A 6 -15.25 -27.43 40.84
C GLN A 6 -13.75 -27.22 40.54
N THR A 7 -12.87 -28.03 41.12
CA THR A 7 -11.42 -27.94 40.85
C THR A 7 -11.06 -28.44 39.45
N ILE A 8 -11.74 -29.47 38.94
CA ILE A 8 -11.57 -29.93 37.56
C ILE A 8 -12.01 -28.86 36.55
N ILE A 9 -13.17 -28.21 36.76
CA ILE A 9 -13.63 -27.12 35.89
C ILE A 9 -12.65 -25.94 35.92
N LEU A 10 -12.16 -25.57 37.10
CA LEU A 10 -11.17 -24.49 37.25
C LEU A 10 -9.85 -24.83 36.52
N MET A 11 -9.35 -26.06 36.65
CA MET A 11 -8.15 -26.49 35.91
C MET A 11 -8.38 -26.45 34.39
N ILE A 12 -9.50 -26.97 33.89
CA ILE A 12 -9.81 -26.95 32.45
C ILE A 12 -9.83 -25.52 31.90
N THR A 13 -10.36 -24.55 32.66
CA THR A 13 -10.33 -23.13 32.25
C THR A 13 -8.94 -22.51 32.23
N ILE A 14 -8.01 -22.96 33.08
CA ILE A 14 -6.63 -22.43 33.08
C ILE A 14 -5.86 -22.94 31.86
N VAL A 15 -6.07 -24.20 31.47
CA VAL A 15 -5.36 -24.81 30.33
C VAL A 15 -5.85 -24.24 28.98
N THR A 16 -7.12 -23.84 28.87
CA THR A 16 -7.66 -23.25 27.62
C THR A 16 -7.25 -21.79 27.41
N TYR A 17 -6.88 -21.07 28.47
CA TYR A 17 -6.41 -19.67 28.38
C TYR A 17 -4.89 -19.53 28.25
N SER A 18 -4.13 -20.63 28.30
CA SER A 18 -2.69 -20.63 28.01
C SER A 18 -2.45 -20.68 26.50
N GLN A 19 -2.88 -19.64 25.79
CA GLN A 19 -2.36 -19.41 24.43
C GLN A 19 -0.92 -18.89 24.56
N GLU A 20 0.00 -19.47 23.79
CA GLU A 20 1.36 -18.96 23.68
C GLU A 20 1.32 -17.48 23.25
N LYS A 21 1.71 -16.59 24.17
CA LYS A 21 1.57 -15.15 23.98
C LYS A 21 2.70 -14.64 23.08
N LEU A 22 2.42 -14.58 21.78
CA LEU A 22 3.31 -13.94 20.82
C LEU A 22 3.30 -12.43 21.07
N THR A 23 4.44 -11.86 21.46
CA THR A 23 4.56 -10.43 21.77
C THR A 23 5.83 -9.81 21.19
N GLY A 24 5.69 -8.55 20.79
CA GLY A 24 6.76 -7.70 20.28
C GLY A 24 6.94 -7.77 18.77
N LYS A 25 7.93 -7.01 18.29
CA LYS A 25 8.22 -6.81 16.87
C LYS A 25 9.19 -7.84 16.34
N TYR A 26 8.81 -8.51 15.26
CA TYR A 26 9.62 -9.49 14.55
C TYR A 26 9.83 -9.01 13.12
N CYS A 27 11.08 -8.87 12.70
CA CYS A 27 11.41 -8.35 11.38
C CYS A 27 12.25 -9.35 10.60
N LEU A 28 11.94 -9.43 9.31
CA LEU A 28 12.73 -10.11 8.31
C LEU A 28 13.31 -9.07 7.36
N THR A 29 14.64 -9.02 7.23
CA THR A 29 15.36 -8.00 6.47
C THR A 29 15.98 -8.60 5.21
N TYR A 30 15.85 -7.91 4.08
CA TYR A 30 16.40 -8.30 2.79
C TYR A 30 17.38 -7.22 2.30
N GLY A 31 18.65 -7.27 2.72
CA GLY A 31 19.64 -6.27 2.33
C GLY A 31 19.47 -4.91 3.03
N GLU A 32 20.01 -3.85 2.43
CA GLU A 32 20.03 -2.49 2.99
C GLU A 32 18.71 -1.76 2.71
N GLY A 33 17.76 -1.86 3.64
CA GLY A 33 16.55 -1.01 3.68
C GLY A 33 15.23 -1.77 3.53
N ASP A 34 15.24 -2.96 2.92
CA ASP A 34 14.02 -3.73 2.74
C ASP A 34 13.76 -4.60 3.98
N ALA A 35 12.54 -4.50 4.51
CA ALA A 35 12.15 -5.27 5.69
C ALA A 35 10.66 -5.58 5.69
N THR A 36 10.31 -6.78 6.14
CA THR A 36 8.94 -7.14 6.52
C THR A 36 8.89 -7.33 8.03
N CYS A 37 8.11 -6.52 8.72
CA CYS A 37 7.96 -6.55 10.16
C CYS A 37 6.51 -6.86 10.57
N ILE A 38 6.36 -7.67 11.60
CA ILE A 38 5.09 -7.93 12.28
C ILE A 38 5.29 -7.60 13.76
N ASP A 39 4.54 -6.65 14.28
CA ASP A 39 4.53 -6.28 15.70
C ASP A 39 3.29 -6.87 16.37
N PHE A 40 3.50 -7.88 17.22
CA PHE A 40 2.42 -8.50 17.97
C PHE A 40 2.19 -7.72 19.26
N ILE A 41 1.05 -7.03 19.30
CA ILE A 41 0.63 -6.15 20.39
C ILE A 41 -0.45 -6.83 21.24
N GLU A 42 -0.98 -6.12 22.22
CA GLU A 42 -1.96 -6.68 23.16
C GLU A 42 -3.28 -7.08 22.47
N ASN A 43 -4.06 -7.93 23.15
CA ASN A 43 -5.37 -8.41 22.70
C ASN A 43 -5.34 -9.18 21.37
N ASN A 44 -4.29 -9.98 21.15
CA ASN A 44 -4.08 -10.78 19.94
C ASN A 44 -4.12 -9.92 18.66
N ARG A 45 -3.62 -8.69 18.73
CA ARG A 45 -3.54 -7.79 17.58
C ARG A 45 -2.13 -7.72 17.04
N PHE A 46 -2.01 -7.33 15.77
CA PHE A 46 -0.73 -7.08 15.16
C PHE A 46 -0.76 -5.87 14.25
N ASP A 47 0.42 -5.26 14.07
CA ASP A 47 0.72 -4.31 13.01
C ASP A 47 1.75 -4.92 12.06
N TYR A 48 1.49 -4.83 10.76
CA TYR A 48 2.34 -5.31 9.67
C TYR A 48 2.88 -4.13 8.89
N VAL A 49 4.17 -4.16 8.61
CA VAL A 49 4.85 -3.16 7.78
C VAL A 49 5.82 -3.86 6.85
N LYS A 50 5.72 -3.58 5.56
CA LYS A 50 6.74 -3.91 4.57
C LYS A 50 7.36 -2.61 4.06
N SER A 51 8.66 -2.48 4.23
CA SER A 51 9.45 -1.36 3.75
C SER A 51 10.37 -1.81 2.64
N GLY A 52 10.66 -0.90 1.71
CA GLY A 52 11.74 -1.02 0.75
C GLY A 52 12.62 0.22 0.72
N CYS A 53 13.55 0.28 -0.24
CA CYS A 53 14.49 1.41 -0.40
C CYS A 53 13.83 2.80 -0.41
N LEU A 54 12.61 2.93 -0.92
CA LEU A 54 11.89 4.21 -1.05
C LEU A 54 10.87 4.48 0.07
N GLY A 55 10.88 3.67 1.14
CA GLY A 55 10.00 3.85 2.29
C GLY A 55 9.04 2.69 2.50
N THR A 56 7.86 2.97 3.03
CA THR A 56 6.88 1.92 3.36
C THR A 56 6.04 1.56 2.14
N ILE A 57 6.05 0.28 1.76
CA ILE A 57 5.37 -0.27 0.57
C ILE A 57 4.01 -0.83 0.96
N GLU A 58 3.93 -1.62 2.04
CA GLU A 58 2.68 -2.21 2.50
C GLU A 58 2.51 -1.99 4.00
N ILE A 59 1.29 -1.73 4.44
CA ILE A 59 0.91 -1.72 5.85
C ILE A 59 -0.37 -2.53 6.06
N GLY A 60 -0.61 -2.98 7.28
CA GLY A 60 -1.88 -3.56 7.64
C GLY A 60 -1.94 -3.85 9.13
N SER A 61 -3.14 -3.95 9.68
CA SER A 61 -3.34 -4.30 11.08
C SER A 61 -4.46 -5.31 11.18
N GLY A 62 -4.50 -6.06 12.27
CA GLY A 62 -5.54 -7.05 12.44
C GLY A 62 -5.39 -7.89 13.69
N LYS A 63 -6.03 -9.06 13.66
CA LYS A 63 -5.95 -10.06 14.72
C LYS A 63 -5.11 -11.25 14.28
N PHE A 64 -4.37 -11.84 15.21
CA PHE A 64 -3.62 -13.05 14.96
C PHE A 64 -4.13 -14.21 15.81
N GLU A 65 -3.98 -15.42 15.26
CA GLU A 65 -4.21 -16.68 15.95
C GLU A 65 -2.97 -17.57 15.76
N LEU A 66 -2.46 -18.15 16.84
CA LEU A 66 -1.37 -19.11 16.79
C LEU A 66 -1.87 -20.47 17.30
N LYS A 67 -1.93 -21.47 16.41
CA LYS A 67 -2.38 -22.82 16.75
C LYS A 67 -1.56 -23.86 15.99
N ASN A 68 -1.02 -24.86 16.70
CA ASN A 68 -0.26 -25.97 16.12
C ASN A 68 0.80 -25.46 15.12
N GLU A 69 1.64 -24.52 15.54
CA GLU A 69 2.68 -23.89 14.73
C GLU A 69 2.17 -23.11 13.50
N ASN A 70 0.87 -22.91 13.34
CA ASN A 70 0.32 -22.06 12.28
C ASN A 70 -0.05 -20.69 12.86
N LEU A 71 0.65 -19.67 12.37
CA LEU A 71 0.31 -18.28 12.63
C LEU A 71 -0.63 -17.78 11.53
N LYS A 72 -1.86 -17.49 11.91
CA LYS A 72 -2.87 -16.89 11.04
C LYS A 72 -2.97 -15.41 11.35
N LEU A 73 -2.78 -14.58 10.33
CA LEU A 73 -2.92 -13.12 10.37
C LEU A 73 -4.22 -12.77 9.64
N ILE A 74 -5.18 -12.21 10.37
CA ILE A 74 -6.49 -11.81 9.84
C ILE A 74 -6.50 -10.28 9.81
N PHE A 75 -6.35 -9.70 8.62
CA PHE A 75 -6.28 -8.26 8.42
C PHE A 75 -7.68 -7.64 8.55
N ASP A 76 -7.76 -6.54 9.28
CA ASP A 76 -9.00 -5.79 9.43
C ASP A 76 -9.41 -5.18 8.08
N LYS A 77 -10.72 -5.09 7.85
CA LYS A 77 -11.25 -4.39 6.69
C LYS A 77 -11.02 -2.89 6.84
N THR A 78 -10.37 -2.28 5.85
CA THR A 78 -10.10 -0.85 5.75
C THR A 78 -10.51 -0.37 4.37
N ASP A 79 -11.41 0.62 4.31
CA ASP A 79 -11.81 1.21 3.04
C ASP A 79 -10.75 2.24 2.61
N LEU A 80 -10.07 1.96 1.49
CA LEU A 80 -9.17 2.90 0.84
C LEU A 80 -10.00 3.90 0.02
N VAL A 81 -10.16 5.11 0.55
CA VAL A 81 -10.74 6.22 -0.23
C VAL A 81 -9.64 6.81 -1.11
N SER A 82 -9.73 6.58 -2.44
CA SER A 82 -8.88 7.28 -3.39
C SER A 82 -9.07 8.78 -3.23
N LYS A 83 -7.96 9.51 -3.09
CA LYS A 83 -7.97 10.98 -2.98
C LYS A 83 -7.77 11.67 -4.32
N ILE A 84 -7.65 10.91 -5.40
CA ILE A 84 -7.52 11.44 -6.76
C ILE A 84 -8.76 12.27 -7.08
N LYS A 85 -8.54 13.51 -7.53
CA LYS A 85 -9.61 14.37 -8.04
C LYS A 85 -9.29 14.75 -9.47
N ILE A 86 -10.22 14.46 -10.39
CA ILE A 86 -10.08 14.75 -11.81
C ILE A 86 -11.26 15.63 -12.21
N LYS A 87 -10.98 16.72 -12.91
CA LYS A 87 -11.98 17.59 -13.54
C LYS A 87 -11.60 17.81 -14.99
N ILE A 88 -12.50 17.43 -15.90
CA ILE A 88 -12.34 17.64 -17.33
C ILE A 88 -13.38 18.69 -17.75
N THR A 89 -12.92 19.78 -18.36
CA THR A 89 -13.78 20.84 -18.89
C THR A 89 -13.61 20.90 -20.39
N ASP A 90 -14.72 20.79 -21.12
CA ASP A 90 -14.75 21.00 -22.57
C ASP A 90 -14.71 22.49 -22.90
N ILE A 91 -13.91 22.83 -23.90
CA ILE A 91 -13.75 24.17 -24.45
C ILE A 91 -14.11 24.05 -25.93
N LYS A 92 -14.93 24.97 -26.43
CA LYS A 92 -15.33 24.98 -27.84
C LYS A 92 -14.07 25.12 -28.69
N THR A 93 -13.79 24.12 -29.53
CA THR A 93 -12.64 24.15 -30.45
C THR A 93 -12.94 25.07 -31.64
N GLU A 94 -12.04 26.02 -31.89
CA GLU A 94 -12.08 26.88 -33.09
C GLU A 94 -11.46 26.19 -34.32
N ASN A 95 -10.48 25.31 -34.10
CA ASN A 95 -9.81 24.54 -35.14
C ASN A 95 -10.68 23.35 -35.66
N GLU A 96 -10.73 23.18 -36.97
CA GLU A 96 -11.52 22.12 -37.61
C GLU A 96 -10.84 20.74 -37.56
N LYS A 97 -9.52 20.69 -37.46
CA LYS A 97 -8.73 19.44 -37.62
C LYS A 97 -8.12 18.93 -36.32
N GLU A 98 -7.80 19.82 -35.40
CA GLU A 98 -7.04 19.50 -34.20
C GLU A 98 -7.73 20.07 -32.97
N ILE A 99 -7.47 19.43 -31.83
CA ILE A 99 -7.90 19.91 -30.52
C ILE A 99 -6.69 20.05 -29.58
N ASN A 100 -6.83 20.94 -28.60
CA ASN A 100 -5.85 21.11 -27.53
C ASN A 100 -6.28 20.39 -26.26
N LEU A 101 -5.40 19.57 -25.70
CA LEU A 101 -5.56 18.96 -24.39
C LEU A 101 -4.57 19.60 -23.42
N THR A 102 -5.04 20.50 -22.55
CA THR A 102 -4.20 21.18 -21.55
C THR A 102 -4.36 20.53 -20.18
N PHE A 103 -3.26 20.08 -19.60
CA PHE A 103 -3.21 19.43 -18.30
C PHE A 103 -2.71 20.39 -17.21
N ASN A 104 -3.45 20.47 -16.12
CA ASN A 104 -3.03 21.16 -14.89
C ASN A 104 -2.96 20.15 -13.77
N ILE A 105 -1.75 19.80 -13.37
CA ILE A 105 -1.48 18.72 -12.42
C ILE A 105 -0.87 19.31 -11.17
N LYS A 106 -1.51 19.05 -10.03
CA LYS A 106 -1.11 19.57 -8.72
C LYS A 106 -1.14 18.48 -7.66
N ASP A 107 -0.40 18.69 -6.57
CA ASP A 107 -0.53 17.88 -5.36
C ASP A 107 -1.75 18.31 -4.50
N GLU A 108 -2.00 17.57 -3.41
CA GLU A 108 -3.04 17.88 -2.43
C GLU A 108 -2.88 19.26 -1.76
N ASN A 109 -1.67 19.84 -1.79
CA ASN A 109 -1.36 21.15 -1.22
C ASN A 109 -1.49 22.27 -2.26
N GLY A 110 -1.79 21.95 -3.53
CA GLY A 110 -1.93 22.91 -4.61
C GLY A 110 -0.63 23.27 -5.34
N ASN A 111 0.48 22.61 -5.02
CA ASN A 111 1.76 22.79 -5.72
C ASN A 111 1.69 22.14 -7.10
N GLU A 112 2.24 22.78 -8.12
CA GLU A 112 2.32 22.19 -9.45
C GLU A 112 3.30 21.03 -9.49
N LEU A 113 2.91 19.96 -10.18
CA LEU A 113 3.77 18.79 -10.39
C LEU A 113 4.26 18.75 -11.84
N PRO A 114 5.56 18.47 -12.06
CA PRO A 114 6.11 18.16 -13.38
C PRO A 114 5.83 16.68 -13.71
N ALA A 115 4.55 16.33 -13.76
CA ALA A 115 4.14 14.96 -14.03
C ALA A 115 4.25 14.62 -15.52
N ASN A 116 4.65 13.39 -15.79
CA ASN A 116 4.71 12.83 -17.13
C ASN A 116 3.29 12.45 -17.56
N ILE A 117 2.93 12.80 -18.79
CA ILE A 117 1.66 12.41 -19.41
C ILE A 117 1.99 11.53 -20.60
N ILE A 118 1.60 10.27 -20.48
CA ILE A 118 1.92 9.22 -21.44
C ILE A 118 0.62 8.79 -22.07
N ARG A 119 0.54 8.79 -23.40
CA ARG A 119 -0.53 8.11 -24.12
C ARG A 119 -0.04 6.70 -24.45
N PRO A 120 -0.36 5.65 -23.65
CA PRO A 120 -0.02 4.27 -24.00
C PRO A 120 -0.61 3.94 -25.37
N LEU A 121 0.26 3.64 -26.32
CA LEU A 121 -0.10 3.26 -27.67
C LEU A 121 0.07 1.77 -27.87
N ASN A 122 -0.85 1.17 -28.63
CA ASN A 122 -0.56 -0.07 -29.36
C ASN A 122 0.43 0.17 -30.53
N GLU A 123 0.68 1.42 -30.92
CA GLU A 123 1.53 1.83 -32.04
C GLU A 123 2.52 2.93 -31.64
N ARG A 124 3.82 2.60 -31.60
CA ARG A 124 4.97 3.38 -31.10
C ARG A 124 5.19 4.81 -31.67
N LYS A 125 4.26 5.42 -32.43
CA LYS A 125 4.46 6.67 -33.19
C LYS A 125 4.12 7.98 -32.46
N TYR A 126 3.56 7.95 -31.26
CA TYR A 126 3.04 9.16 -30.58
C TYR A 126 3.47 9.27 -29.11
N PHE A 127 4.74 8.98 -28.83
CA PHE A 127 5.34 9.32 -27.54
C PHE A 127 5.61 10.83 -27.54
N PHE A 128 4.81 11.60 -26.81
CA PHE A 128 5.00 13.05 -26.67
C PHE A 128 5.39 13.34 -25.23
N TYR A 129 6.59 13.89 -25.06
CA TYR A 129 7.10 14.42 -23.82
C TYR A 129 7.21 15.94 -24.00
N ASP A 130 6.25 16.70 -23.49
CA ASP A 130 6.36 18.17 -23.43
C ASP A 130 6.41 18.59 -21.97
N GLU A 131 7.65 18.72 -21.50
CA GLU A 131 8.00 19.13 -20.14
C GLU A 131 7.60 20.59 -19.84
N ASN A 132 7.36 21.40 -20.88
CA ASN A 132 7.24 22.85 -20.74
C ASN A 132 5.81 23.40 -20.89
N ASN A 133 4.97 22.85 -21.79
CA ASN A 133 3.67 23.46 -22.08
C ASN A 133 2.43 22.69 -21.59
N LYS A 134 2.58 21.49 -21.02
CA LYS A 134 1.49 20.61 -20.52
C LYS A 134 0.27 20.54 -21.47
N THR A 135 0.47 20.80 -22.77
CA THR A 135 -0.59 20.95 -23.77
C THR A 135 -0.29 20.06 -24.95
N PHE A 136 -1.22 19.17 -25.29
CA PHE A 136 -1.07 18.19 -26.36
C PHE A 136 -2.03 18.52 -27.49
N ILE A 137 -1.51 18.56 -28.71
CA ILE A 137 -2.30 18.71 -29.92
C ILE A 137 -2.62 17.31 -30.45
N VAL A 138 -3.90 17.02 -30.67
CA VAL A 138 -4.36 15.74 -31.23
C VAL A 138 -5.41 15.95 -32.31
N TYR A 139 -5.51 15.01 -33.24
CA TYR A 139 -6.52 15.07 -34.30
C TYR A 139 -7.93 14.98 -33.73
N LYS A 140 -8.78 15.92 -34.15
CA LYS A 140 -10.20 15.96 -33.83
C LYS A 140 -10.89 14.72 -34.38
N ASN A 141 -11.79 14.16 -33.58
CA ASN A 141 -12.52 12.92 -33.87
C ASN A 141 -11.63 11.67 -34.04
N SER A 142 -10.36 11.73 -33.64
CA SER A 142 -9.56 10.50 -33.49
C SER A 142 -10.13 9.63 -32.37
N PRO A 143 -9.87 8.30 -32.38
CA PRO A 143 -10.37 7.41 -31.34
C PRO A 143 -10.01 7.90 -29.94
N ASN A 144 -10.91 7.67 -28.98
CA ASN A 144 -10.63 7.89 -27.58
C ASN A 144 -9.31 7.24 -27.20
N ALA A 145 -8.54 7.90 -26.34
CA ALA A 145 -7.29 7.37 -25.87
C ALA A 145 -7.20 7.41 -24.36
N LYS A 146 -6.56 6.39 -23.81
CA LYS A 146 -6.12 6.39 -22.42
C LYS A 146 -4.83 7.20 -22.31
N TYR A 147 -4.77 8.03 -21.28
CA TYR A 147 -3.61 8.80 -20.90
C TYR A 147 -3.25 8.40 -19.47
N ARG A 148 -2.00 7.99 -19.27
CA ARG A 148 -1.40 7.68 -17.98
C ARG A 148 -0.60 8.88 -17.50
N ILE A 149 -0.88 9.33 -16.29
CA ILE A 149 -0.21 10.45 -15.64
C ILE A 149 0.62 9.88 -14.48
N GLU A 150 1.92 10.15 -14.49
CA GLU A 150 2.86 9.60 -13.50
C GLU A 150 3.87 10.65 -13.03
N PHE A 151 4.16 10.66 -11.74
CA PHE A 151 5.25 11.44 -11.15
C PHE A 151 5.78 10.69 -9.94
N MET A 152 7.11 10.71 -9.75
CA MET A 152 7.75 9.94 -8.69
C MET A 152 7.23 10.34 -7.30
N GLY A 153 6.79 9.35 -6.51
CA GLY A 153 6.24 9.56 -5.17
C GLY A 153 4.75 9.94 -5.13
N TYR A 154 4.04 9.86 -6.26
CA TYR A 154 2.62 10.16 -6.40
C TYR A 154 1.86 8.98 -7.01
N GLU A 155 0.57 8.87 -6.71
CA GLU A 155 -0.30 7.84 -7.30
C GLU A 155 -0.35 7.98 -8.83
N THR A 156 -0.26 6.86 -9.56
CA THR A 156 -0.42 6.85 -11.02
C THR A 156 -1.91 6.94 -11.39
N ILE A 157 -2.24 7.75 -12.39
CA ILE A 157 -3.62 7.98 -12.80
C ILE A 157 -3.79 7.59 -14.27
N GLU A 158 -4.84 6.85 -14.58
CA GLU A 158 -5.27 6.59 -15.96
C GLU A 158 -6.61 7.27 -16.23
N ILE A 159 -6.68 8.05 -17.30
CA ILE A 159 -7.91 8.70 -17.76
C ILE A 159 -8.15 8.41 -19.23
N GLU A 160 -9.40 8.14 -19.59
CA GLU A 160 -9.81 8.04 -21.00
C GLU A 160 -10.37 9.38 -21.46
N ILE A 161 -9.84 9.89 -22.57
CA ILE A 161 -10.20 11.20 -23.13
C ILE A 161 -10.74 10.99 -24.55
N ASN A 162 -11.91 11.57 -24.83
CA ASN A 162 -12.43 11.71 -26.19
C ASN A 162 -11.80 12.93 -26.90
N HIS A 163 -11.66 12.87 -28.21
CA HIS A 163 -10.98 13.93 -28.98
C HIS A 163 -11.94 14.80 -29.80
N THR A 164 -13.07 15.19 -29.22
CA THR A 164 -14.10 15.97 -29.93
C THR A 164 -13.90 17.48 -29.82
N ASN A 165 -13.48 17.94 -28.64
CA ASN A 165 -13.32 19.34 -28.28
C ASN A 165 -12.00 19.56 -27.54
N ASP A 166 -11.56 20.80 -27.46
CA ASP A 166 -10.46 21.23 -26.62
C ASP A 166 -10.83 20.93 -25.17
N LYS A 167 -9.85 20.53 -24.37
CA LYS A 167 -10.09 20.16 -22.98
C LYS A 167 -9.07 20.78 -22.06
N LYS A 168 -9.56 21.25 -20.92
CA LYS A 168 -8.75 21.52 -19.74
C LYS A 168 -8.94 20.38 -18.74
N ILE A 169 -7.88 19.64 -18.49
CA ILE A 169 -7.84 18.51 -17.57
C ILE A 169 -7.11 18.96 -16.30
N SER A 170 -7.84 19.10 -15.19
CA SER A 170 -7.26 19.42 -13.88
C SER A 170 -7.21 18.17 -13.01
N VAL A 171 -6.03 17.86 -12.47
CA VAL A 171 -5.77 16.65 -11.71
C VAL A 171 -5.11 17.01 -10.39
N ILE A 172 -5.68 16.52 -9.29
CA ILE A 172 -5.02 16.50 -7.97
C ILE A 172 -4.46 15.10 -7.77
N MET A 173 -3.13 14.99 -7.79
CA MET A 173 -2.39 13.75 -7.54
C MET A 173 -2.04 13.66 -6.06
N PRO A 174 -2.60 12.69 -5.31
CA PRO A 174 -2.14 12.41 -3.96
C PRO A 174 -0.76 11.73 -4.00
N ARG A 175 -0.01 11.87 -2.91
CA ARG A 175 1.23 11.10 -2.74
C ARG A 175 0.92 9.62 -2.71
N GLU A 176 1.83 8.84 -3.28
CA GLU A 176 1.79 7.39 -3.16
C GLU A 176 1.84 7.01 -1.69
N ARG A 177 0.88 6.20 -1.27
CA ARG A 177 0.75 5.71 0.09
C ARG A 177 1.02 4.21 0.09
N ALA A 178 1.53 3.72 1.21
CA ALA A 178 1.71 2.29 1.40
C ALA A 178 0.38 1.56 1.12
N GLU A 179 0.46 0.48 0.35
CA GLU A 179 -0.67 -0.40 0.07
C GLU A 179 -1.21 -0.94 1.40
N ILE A 180 -2.51 -0.76 1.65
CA ILE A 180 -3.14 -1.29 2.86
C ILE A 180 -3.63 -2.70 2.58
N ILE A 181 -3.02 -3.68 3.24
CA ILE A 181 -3.53 -5.05 3.26
C ILE A 181 -4.80 -5.05 4.12
N SER A 182 -5.94 -5.28 3.49
CA SER A 182 -7.26 -5.18 4.10
C SER A 182 -8.14 -6.38 3.73
N ASP A 183 -8.94 -6.85 4.68
CA ASP A 183 -9.95 -7.90 4.47
C ASP A 183 -9.37 -9.18 3.86
N THR A 184 -8.15 -9.54 4.29
CA THR A 184 -7.47 -10.77 3.85
C THR A 184 -7.01 -11.58 5.05
N THR A 185 -6.77 -12.87 4.82
CA THR A 185 -6.11 -13.74 5.81
C THR A 185 -4.84 -14.31 5.21
N ARG A 186 -3.73 -14.24 5.95
CA ARG A 186 -2.47 -14.89 5.61
C ARG A 186 -2.13 -15.94 6.65
N THR A 187 -1.76 -17.14 6.21
CA THR A 187 -1.32 -18.22 7.11
C THR A 187 0.15 -18.50 6.90
N ILE A 188 0.91 -18.50 7.98
CA ILE A 188 2.34 -18.77 8.03
C ILE A 188 2.52 -20.03 8.85
N LYS A 189 2.98 -21.12 8.22
CA LYS A 189 3.43 -22.30 8.93
C LYS A 189 4.81 -22.03 9.52
N LEU A 190 4.93 -22.15 10.83
CA LEU A 190 6.17 -21.98 11.57
C LEU A 190 6.85 -23.34 11.68
N ASN A 191 8.12 -23.43 11.29
CA ASN A 191 8.88 -24.69 11.42
C ASN A 191 9.60 -24.80 12.77
N LYS A 192 9.86 -23.67 13.43
CA LYS A 192 10.52 -23.63 14.74
C LYS A 192 10.35 -22.27 15.42
N PHE A 193 10.04 -22.29 16.71
CA PHE A 193 10.36 -21.20 17.63
C PHE A 193 11.82 -21.33 18.04
N ILE A 194 12.64 -20.36 17.64
CA ILE A 194 14.00 -20.23 18.17
C ILE A 194 13.95 -19.01 19.08
N ASP A 195 14.63 -19.06 20.23
CA ASP A 195 14.66 -17.92 21.16
C ASP A 195 14.88 -16.62 20.40
N ASN A 196 13.84 -15.77 20.40
CA ASN A 196 13.77 -14.49 19.69
C ASN A 196 13.60 -14.55 18.16
N GLY A 197 12.97 -15.57 17.58
CA GLY A 197 12.63 -15.57 16.15
C GLY A 197 11.53 -16.54 15.69
N LEU A 198 10.90 -16.21 14.57
CA LEU A 198 9.87 -17.01 13.88
C LEU A 198 10.42 -17.51 12.55
N LYS A 199 10.55 -18.83 12.40
CA LYS A 199 11.04 -19.45 11.17
C LYS A 199 9.90 -19.96 10.30
N LYS A 200 9.78 -19.39 9.09
CA LYS A 200 8.85 -19.87 8.06
C LYS A 200 9.41 -21.07 7.28
N ASN A 201 10.72 -21.09 7.02
CA ASN A 201 11.42 -22.17 6.30
C ASN A 201 12.75 -22.56 6.98
N ILE A 202 13.42 -23.60 6.46
CA ILE A 202 14.74 -24.08 6.93
C ILE A 202 15.86 -23.07 6.56
N THR A 203 15.61 -22.21 5.57
CA THR A 203 16.53 -21.20 5.06
C THR A 203 16.73 -20.04 6.06
N PRO A 204 17.97 -19.53 6.27
CA PRO A 204 18.23 -18.42 7.17
C PRO A 204 17.48 -17.12 6.82
N TRP A 205 17.18 -16.93 5.54
CA TRP A 205 16.53 -15.74 4.97
C TRP A 205 15.00 -15.71 5.14
N ASP A 206 14.40 -16.73 5.78
CA ASP A 206 12.98 -16.80 6.10
C ASP A 206 12.73 -16.78 7.63
N THR A 207 13.69 -16.21 8.37
CA THR A 207 13.64 -16.10 9.83
C THR A 207 13.33 -14.68 10.25
N TYR A 208 12.12 -14.42 10.75
CA TYR A 208 11.82 -13.16 11.42
C TYR A 208 12.54 -13.12 12.76
N LYS A 209 13.35 -12.09 13.00
CA LYS A 209 14.08 -11.91 14.26
C LYS A 209 13.36 -10.90 15.13
N LYS A 210 13.20 -11.20 16.42
CA LYS A 210 12.64 -10.28 17.41
C LYS A 210 13.58 -9.09 17.57
N VAL A 211 13.05 -7.90 17.37
CA VAL A 211 13.79 -6.66 17.53
C VAL A 211 13.70 -6.25 19.00
N LYS A 212 14.84 -5.95 19.63
CA LYS A 212 14.86 -5.40 20.99
C LYS A 212 14.22 -4.01 20.96
N LYS A 213 13.30 -3.74 21.89
CA LYS A 213 12.70 -2.42 22.07
C LYS A 213 13.82 -1.46 22.48
N THR A 214 14.39 -0.72 21.55
CA THR A 214 15.30 0.38 21.87
C THR A 214 14.48 1.49 22.52
N THR A 215 14.71 1.73 23.80
CA THR A 215 14.29 2.94 24.53
C THR A 215 15.02 4.14 23.92
N GLY A 216 14.58 4.57 22.73
CA GLY A 216 15.06 5.77 22.08
C GLY A 216 14.20 6.94 22.52
N ASN A 217 14.64 7.68 23.54
CA ASN A 217 14.23 9.07 23.72
C ASN A 217 14.66 9.83 22.46
N LYS A 218 13.74 10.03 21.51
CA LYS A 218 13.88 11.06 20.49
C LYS A 218 13.18 12.30 21.01
N THR A 219 13.91 13.08 21.81
CA THR A 219 13.67 14.52 21.94
C THR A 219 13.90 15.14 20.57
N TYR A 220 12.82 15.47 19.86
CA TYR A 220 12.90 16.41 18.77
C TYR A 220 13.04 17.80 19.42
N LYS A 221 14.22 18.39 19.29
CA LYS A 221 14.40 19.85 19.38
C LYS A 221 14.14 20.43 18.00
#